data_AF-W4H1Q9-F1
#
_entry.id   AF-W4H1Q9-F1
#
_cell.length_a   1.000
_cell.length_b   1.000
_cell.length_c   1.000
_cell.angle_alpha   90.00
_cell.angle_beta   90.00
_cell.angle_gamma   90.00
#
_symmetry.space_group_name_H-M   'P 1'
#
loop_
_entity.id
_entity.type
_entity.pdbx_description
1 polymer ?
#
loop_
_entity_poly.entity_id
_entity_poly.type
_entity_poly.pdbx_seq_one_letter_code
_entity_poly.pdbx_strand_id
1 'polypeptide(L)'
;MRMCDHRPANLPAAADSLWTEVSARLVRQPMARERTVMEVIGDAAYIYGGVGDANDAAFNDTWKFDFIGQRWDQLTVVANPGPRFDHVSATYGSDIYIFGGTTYDSKLVSASNDGTAPMNDMWKLDSMQVEWSVIDGGGQGGVVRPVSRSQASAVSTPKAMIVFGGVFTPNVFYLPPVDFNDVWAFDFQSHTWQSVAIATKSVLPIARFSHVASTILVNGVVNMIVFSGRHIVNTRWSILSDAWVLPLSTSGEALPIWTQLTVSRPFGRILSGMVAIDSSHMWLFGGFAFDSQMQAVAFSDTLAADVSLVPIVSLKTVSTQTAHAEGSSVNVNNGPRARFGHRMSVWKGNVVVYGGRIVQCLGDVWLRNASLATQGATDATTEDPWRSFTSIMLLIILFLLSLFLCLYIAMWVVKCFRPAQSSVMGVTDARRVATRQVAPTGGISASDIAQFKVILFTPSAATAPTDEICPICLVEFEAQERLRQLPCQHHFHVACIDEWLQRNLTCPMCKRDLTLTASPPQASVTDPVQSNAVVPPYGPSNGTVSPELRRPVAV
;
A
#
# COMPACT_ATOMS: atom_id res chain seq x y z
N MET A 1 -19.50 59.05 -24.21
CA MET A 1 -19.98 57.65 -24.35
C MET A 1 -19.52 56.90 -23.10
N ARG A 2 -20.43 56.58 -22.18
CA ARG A 2 -20.09 56.04 -20.85
C ARG A 2 -19.75 54.55 -20.96
N MET A 3 -18.56 54.16 -20.46
CA MET A 3 -18.20 52.78 -20.20
C MET A 3 -19.00 52.27 -18.99
N CYS A 4 -19.65 51.11 -19.13
CA CYS A 4 -20.27 50.40 -18.02
C CYS A 4 -19.28 49.35 -17.49
N ASP A 5 -18.68 49.63 -16.34
CA ASP A 5 -18.00 48.63 -15.51
C ASP A 5 -19.03 47.64 -14.98
N HIS A 6 -18.92 46.36 -15.36
CA HIS A 6 -19.61 45.25 -14.69
C HIS A 6 -18.68 44.63 -13.67
N ARG A 7 -18.79 45.08 -12.41
CA ARG A 7 -18.25 44.33 -11.26
C ARG A 7 -19.09 43.06 -11.06
N PRO A 8 -18.48 41.87 -10.89
CA PRO A 8 -19.20 40.70 -10.42
C PRO A 8 -19.73 40.95 -9.00
N ALA A 9 -20.92 40.41 -8.71
CA ALA A 9 -21.55 40.46 -7.41
C ALA A 9 -20.62 39.92 -6.30
N ASN A 10 -20.60 40.64 -5.18
CA ASN A 10 -19.82 40.35 -3.98
C ASN A 10 -19.88 38.88 -3.56
N LEU A 11 -18.76 38.16 -3.74
CA LEU A 11 -18.44 36.96 -2.99
C LEU A 11 -18.20 37.37 -1.53
N PRO A 12 -18.78 36.69 -0.52
CA PRO A 12 -18.49 36.99 0.87
C PRO A 12 -17.01 36.72 1.16
N ALA A 13 -16.34 37.71 1.75
CA ALA A 13 -14.97 37.57 2.21
C ALA A 13 -14.92 36.82 3.55
N ALA A 14 -13.92 35.92 3.61
CA ALA A 14 -13.36 35.18 4.75
C ALA A 14 -14.05 33.87 5.20
N ALA A 15 -13.52 32.75 4.70
CA ALA A 15 -13.22 31.54 5.47
C ALA A 15 -12.17 30.70 4.71
N ASP A 16 -11.21 30.09 5.40
CA ASP A 16 -10.01 29.36 4.90
C ASP A 16 -10.30 28.09 4.04
N SER A 17 -11.21 28.17 3.07
CA SER A 17 -11.53 27.08 2.12
C SER A 17 -10.85 27.28 0.79
N LEU A 18 -10.00 26.34 0.38
CA LEU A 18 -9.60 26.22 -1.02
C LEU A 18 -10.61 25.43 -1.86
N TRP A 19 -11.59 24.78 -1.23
CA TRP A 19 -12.62 23.95 -1.88
C TRP A 19 -13.97 24.66 -1.91
N THR A 20 -14.72 24.47 -3.00
CA THR A 20 -16.08 24.98 -3.18
C THR A 20 -17.01 23.83 -3.52
N GLU A 21 -18.04 23.60 -2.71
CA GLU A 21 -19.10 22.65 -3.05
C GLU A 21 -20.08 23.31 -4.04
N VAL A 22 -20.27 22.70 -5.21
CA VAL A 22 -21.16 23.20 -6.27
C VAL A 22 -22.46 22.40 -6.40
N SER A 23 -22.64 21.35 -5.59
CA SER A 23 -23.85 20.52 -5.52
C SER A 23 -24.94 21.02 -4.57
N ALA A 24 -24.63 21.94 -3.66
CA ALA A 24 -25.49 22.29 -2.52
C ALA A 24 -26.83 22.99 -2.86
N ARG A 25 -27.15 23.22 -4.14
CA ARG A 25 -28.32 24.01 -4.59
C ARG A 25 -29.20 23.30 -5.64
N LEU A 26 -29.02 22.00 -5.84
CA LEU A 26 -29.59 21.29 -6.99
C LEU A 26 -30.95 20.66 -6.68
N VAL A 27 -31.98 21.02 -7.45
CA VAL A 27 -33.34 20.44 -7.35
C VAL A 27 -33.40 19.02 -7.94
N ARG A 28 -32.56 18.74 -8.96
CA ARG A 28 -32.44 17.45 -9.62
C ARG A 28 -30.97 17.06 -9.64
N GLN A 29 -30.66 15.85 -9.20
CA GLN A 29 -29.30 15.30 -9.16
C GLN A 29 -29.32 13.77 -9.24
N PRO A 30 -28.23 13.15 -9.71
CA PRO A 30 -28.06 11.70 -9.62
C PRO A 30 -28.13 11.23 -8.17
N MET A 31 -28.64 10.02 -7.96
CA MET A 31 -28.47 9.35 -6.65
C MET A 31 -26.99 9.27 -6.29
N ALA A 32 -26.70 9.44 -5.00
CA ALA A 32 -25.37 9.31 -4.44
C ALA A 32 -24.77 7.95 -4.81
N ARG A 33 -23.50 7.96 -5.24
CA ARG A 33 -22.87 6.78 -5.83
C ARG A 33 -21.35 6.77 -5.71
N GLU A 34 -20.79 5.58 -5.70
CA GLU A 34 -19.36 5.33 -5.85
C GLU A 34 -19.09 4.47 -7.09
N ARG A 35 -17.81 4.32 -7.46
CA ARG A 35 -17.35 3.37 -8.50
C ARG A 35 -18.04 3.58 -9.86
N THR A 36 -18.51 4.80 -10.10
CA THR A 36 -18.99 5.36 -11.38
C THR A 36 -17.80 5.76 -12.25
N VAL A 37 -18.02 6.10 -13.52
CA VAL A 37 -17.06 6.92 -14.28
C VAL A 37 -17.46 8.39 -14.28
N MET A 38 -16.49 9.29 -14.51
CA MET A 38 -16.72 10.71 -14.72
C MET A 38 -15.71 11.25 -15.74
N GLU A 39 -16.21 11.79 -16.85
CA GLU A 39 -15.40 12.38 -17.91
C GLU A 39 -15.78 13.85 -18.13
N VAL A 40 -14.80 14.74 -18.20
CA VAL A 40 -15.01 16.17 -18.45
C VAL A 40 -14.77 16.46 -19.92
N ILE A 41 -15.79 16.99 -20.60
CA ILE A 41 -15.73 17.41 -22.00
C ILE A 41 -16.24 18.85 -22.08
N GLY A 42 -15.34 19.76 -22.48
CA GLY A 42 -15.63 21.18 -22.52
C GLY A 42 -16.02 21.73 -21.15
N ASP A 43 -17.26 22.23 -21.03
CA ASP A 43 -17.81 22.82 -19.81
C ASP A 43 -18.80 21.89 -19.07
N ALA A 44 -18.71 20.59 -19.32
CA ALA A 44 -19.56 19.61 -18.64
C ALA A 44 -18.81 18.36 -18.17
N ALA A 45 -19.26 17.80 -17.06
CA ALA A 45 -18.88 16.45 -16.62
C ALA A 45 -20.01 15.46 -16.94
N TYR A 46 -19.65 14.31 -17.48
CA TYR A 46 -20.56 13.23 -17.79
C TYR A 46 -20.27 12.07 -16.85
N ILE A 47 -21.30 11.51 -16.23
CA ILE A 47 -21.18 10.31 -15.40
C ILE A 47 -22.07 9.19 -15.93
N TYR A 48 -21.61 7.96 -15.72
CA TYR A 48 -22.35 6.77 -16.08
C TYR A 48 -22.12 5.65 -15.05
N GLY A 49 -23.20 4.98 -14.69
CA GLY A 49 -23.18 3.84 -13.79
C GLY A 49 -22.77 4.16 -12.35
N GLY A 50 -22.07 3.23 -11.72
CA GLY A 50 -21.75 3.25 -10.30
C GLY A 50 -22.74 2.46 -9.45
N VAL A 51 -22.53 2.45 -8.14
CA VAL A 51 -23.36 1.73 -7.17
C VAL A 51 -23.72 2.65 -6.00
N GLY A 52 -24.95 2.54 -5.51
CA GLY A 52 -25.48 3.29 -4.37
C GLY A 52 -25.54 2.48 -3.08
N ASP A 53 -26.26 2.98 -2.08
CA ASP A 53 -26.46 2.29 -0.79
C ASP A 53 -27.59 1.25 -0.79
N ALA A 54 -28.55 1.36 -1.71
CA ALA A 54 -29.73 0.50 -1.73
C ALA A 54 -29.50 -0.77 -2.55
N ASN A 55 -29.52 -1.93 -1.89
CA ASN A 55 -29.48 -3.28 -2.48
C ASN A 55 -28.32 -3.56 -3.44
N ASP A 56 -27.20 -2.82 -3.31
CA ASP A 56 -26.05 -2.86 -4.23
C ASP A 56 -26.44 -2.77 -5.73
N ALA A 57 -27.60 -2.16 -6.03
CA ALA A 57 -28.10 -2.08 -7.38
C ALA A 57 -27.20 -1.11 -8.18
N ALA A 58 -26.57 -1.65 -9.22
CA ALA A 58 -25.76 -0.85 -10.11
C ALA A 58 -26.65 0.09 -10.94
N PHE A 59 -26.18 1.32 -11.14
CA PHE A 59 -26.87 2.30 -11.97
C PHE A 59 -26.56 2.09 -13.45
N ASN A 60 -27.47 2.51 -14.32
CA ASN A 60 -27.34 2.51 -15.78
C ASN A 60 -27.77 3.85 -16.40
N ASP A 61 -27.96 4.88 -15.58
CA ASP A 61 -28.36 6.21 -15.99
C ASP A 61 -27.14 7.04 -16.45
N THR A 62 -27.39 7.95 -17.39
CA THR A 62 -26.39 8.91 -17.88
C THR A 62 -26.75 10.29 -17.39
N TRP A 63 -25.79 10.99 -16.77
CA TRP A 63 -26.00 12.34 -16.27
C TRP A 63 -24.91 13.28 -16.75
N LYS A 64 -25.29 14.54 -16.95
CA LYS A 64 -24.41 15.64 -17.33
C LYS A 64 -24.48 16.74 -16.28
N PHE A 65 -23.34 17.15 -15.76
CA PHE A 65 -23.20 18.33 -14.92
C PHE A 65 -22.69 19.50 -15.74
N ASP A 66 -23.48 20.57 -15.86
CA ASP A 66 -23.05 21.84 -16.45
C ASP A 66 -22.28 22.65 -15.40
N PHE A 67 -20.97 22.86 -15.60
CA PHE A 67 -20.14 23.61 -14.65
C PHE A 67 -20.48 25.10 -14.61
N ILE A 68 -20.94 25.67 -15.72
CA ILE A 68 -21.28 27.10 -15.82
C ILE A 68 -22.63 27.36 -15.14
N GLY A 69 -23.62 26.54 -15.49
CA GLY A 69 -24.96 26.63 -14.92
C GLY A 69 -25.08 26.01 -13.53
N GLN A 70 -24.05 25.28 -13.08
CA GLN A 70 -24.03 24.48 -11.85
C GLN A 70 -25.34 23.68 -11.70
N ARG A 71 -25.60 22.75 -12.63
CA ARG A 71 -26.79 21.90 -12.57
C ARG A 71 -26.57 20.53 -13.21
N TRP A 72 -27.32 19.55 -12.71
CA TRP A 72 -27.39 18.22 -13.29
C TRP A 72 -28.58 18.08 -14.25
N ASP A 73 -28.30 17.55 -15.43
CA ASP A 73 -29.27 17.15 -16.42
C ASP A 73 -29.14 15.62 -16.63
N GLN A 74 -30.22 14.88 -16.39
CA GLN A 74 -30.26 13.46 -16.73
C GLN A 74 -30.48 13.33 -18.23
N LEU A 75 -29.61 12.60 -18.90
CA LEU A 75 -29.68 12.38 -20.34
C LEU A 75 -30.57 11.17 -20.63
N THR A 76 -31.62 11.40 -21.42
CA THR A 76 -32.48 10.31 -21.92
C THR A 76 -31.84 9.72 -23.16
N VAL A 77 -31.49 8.44 -23.09
CA VAL A 77 -30.80 7.70 -24.14
C VAL A 77 -31.67 6.54 -24.62
N VAL A 78 -31.59 6.20 -25.91
CA VAL A 78 -32.41 5.13 -26.51
C VAL A 78 -31.86 3.75 -26.13
N ALA A 79 -30.56 3.55 -26.31
CA ALA A 79 -29.82 2.39 -25.84
C ALA A 79 -28.95 2.79 -24.63
N ASN A 80 -28.60 1.83 -23.78
CA ASN A 80 -27.65 2.05 -22.71
C ASN A 80 -26.81 0.77 -22.45
N PRO A 81 -25.58 0.93 -21.93
CA PRO A 81 -24.72 -0.19 -21.54
C PRO A 81 -25.27 -1.12 -20.44
N GLY A 82 -26.44 -0.86 -19.85
CA GLY A 82 -26.94 -1.62 -18.72
C GLY A 82 -26.24 -1.30 -17.39
N PRO A 83 -26.78 -1.80 -16.27
CA PRO A 83 -26.34 -1.42 -14.93
C PRO A 83 -24.92 -1.93 -14.66
N ARG A 84 -23.99 -1.05 -14.26
CA ARG A 84 -22.59 -1.44 -14.00
C ARG A 84 -21.81 -0.46 -13.12
N PHE A 85 -20.81 -0.98 -12.43
CA PHE A 85 -19.83 -0.23 -11.65
C PHE A 85 -18.43 -0.80 -11.87
N ASP A 86 -17.39 -0.11 -11.37
CA ASP A 86 -15.98 -0.53 -11.50
C ASP A 86 -15.48 -0.70 -12.94
N HIS A 87 -16.20 -0.14 -13.91
CA HIS A 87 -15.76 -0.02 -15.30
C HIS A 87 -14.80 1.16 -15.46
N VAL A 88 -14.03 1.14 -16.54
CA VAL A 88 -13.11 2.22 -16.88
C VAL A 88 -13.69 3.09 -17.99
N SER A 89 -13.23 4.32 -18.06
CA SER A 89 -13.59 5.28 -19.11
C SER A 89 -12.36 5.94 -19.72
N ALA A 90 -12.54 6.44 -20.94
CA ALA A 90 -11.60 7.33 -21.61
C ALA A 90 -12.36 8.21 -22.59
N THR A 91 -11.70 9.28 -23.01
CA THR A 91 -12.24 10.30 -23.90
C THR A 91 -11.42 10.42 -25.18
N TYR A 92 -12.12 10.64 -26.30
CA TYR A 92 -11.51 10.96 -27.58
C TYR A 92 -12.37 12.01 -28.29
N GLY A 93 -11.85 13.23 -28.42
CA GLY A 93 -12.65 14.35 -28.91
C GLY A 93 -13.85 14.62 -27.99
N SER A 94 -15.06 14.52 -28.53
CA SER A 94 -16.32 14.64 -27.79
C SER A 94 -16.91 13.30 -27.35
N ASP A 95 -16.23 12.19 -27.59
CA ASP A 95 -16.76 10.87 -27.34
C ASP A 95 -16.25 10.30 -26.01
N ILE A 96 -17.12 9.58 -25.31
CA ILE A 96 -16.78 8.85 -24.08
C ILE A 96 -16.85 7.36 -24.37
N TYR A 97 -15.76 6.65 -24.11
CA TYR A 97 -15.68 5.21 -24.24
C TYR A 97 -15.67 4.59 -22.85
N ILE A 98 -16.41 3.49 -22.67
CA ILE A 98 -16.37 2.69 -21.44
C ILE A 98 -16.10 1.22 -21.74
N PHE A 99 -15.35 0.57 -20.86
CA PHE A 99 -15.01 -0.83 -20.98
C PHE A 99 -15.14 -1.58 -19.65
N GLY A 100 -15.69 -2.78 -19.74
CA GLY A 100 -15.70 -3.75 -18.65
C GLY A 100 -16.57 -3.33 -17.46
N GLY A 101 -16.06 -3.62 -16.26
CA GLY A 101 -16.77 -3.50 -15.00
C GLY A 101 -17.54 -4.75 -14.60
N THR A 102 -18.40 -4.58 -13.62
CA THR A 102 -19.25 -5.63 -13.06
C THR A 102 -20.65 -5.08 -12.83
N THR A 103 -21.65 -5.95 -12.88
CA THR A 103 -23.00 -5.68 -12.41
C THR A 103 -23.36 -6.59 -11.25
N TYR A 104 -24.45 -6.24 -10.57
CA TYR A 104 -25.07 -7.05 -9.54
C TYR A 104 -26.57 -7.19 -9.83
N ASP A 105 -27.05 -8.42 -9.87
CA ASP A 105 -28.48 -8.75 -9.95
C ASP A 105 -28.80 -9.82 -8.90
N SER A 106 -29.61 -9.44 -7.92
CA SER A 106 -30.05 -10.34 -6.84
C SER A 106 -30.82 -11.56 -7.35
N LYS A 107 -31.39 -11.51 -8.57
CA LYS A 107 -32.06 -12.64 -9.20
C LYS A 107 -31.10 -13.71 -9.71
N LEU A 108 -29.83 -13.36 -9.93
CA LEU A 108 -28.79 -14.30 -10.35
C LEU A 108 -28.17 -15.05 -9.16
N VAL A 109 -28.47 -14.63 -7.93
CA VAL A 109 -27.99 -15.29 -6.72
C VAL A 109 -28.50 -16.72 -6.70
N SER A 110 -27.56 -17.65 -6.62
CA SER A 110 -27.82 -19.09 -6.60
C SER A 110 -26.79 -19.80 -5.73
N ALA A 111 -26.92 -21.12 -5.60
CA ALA A 111 -25.95 -21.92 -4.86
C ALA A 111 -24.52 -21.80 -5.39
N SER A 112 -24.31 -21.34 -6.63
CA SER A 112 -22.99 -21.14 -7.22
C SER A 112 -22.68 -19.70 -7.62
N ASN A 113 -23.64 -18.77 -7.64
CA ASN A 113 -23.45 -17.40 -8.11
C ASN A 113 -23.82 -16.40 -7.01
N ASP A 114 -22.96 -15.43 -6.73
CA ASP A 114 -23.13 -14.41 -5.70
C ASP A 114 -23.99 -13.21 -6.16
N GLY A 115 -24.57 -13.29 -7.36
CA GLY A 115 -25.34 -12.23 -8.00
C GLY A 115 -24.51 -11.30 -8.87
N THR A 116 -23.17 -11.42 -8.86
CA THR A 116 -22.31 -10.60 -9.69
C THR A 116 -22.19 -11.15 -11.11
N ALA A 117 -22.05 -10.26 -12.09
CA ALA A 117 -21.71 -10.66 -13.45
C ALA A 117 -20.65 -9.71 -14.05
N PRO A 118 -19.50 -10.26 -14.52
CA PRO A 118 -18.46 -9.46 -15.16
C PRO A 118 -18.89 -9.01 -16.56
N MET A 119 -18.50 -7.80 -16.93
CA MET A 119 -18.75 -7.22 -18.25
C MET A 119 -17.45 -7.20 -19.07
N ASN A 120 -17.57 -7.38 -20.39
CA ASN A 120 -16.43 -7.40 -21.33
C ASN A 120 -16.66 -6.59 -22.61
N ASP A 121 -17.77 -5.87 -22.66
CA ASP A 121 -18.21 -5.07 -23.77
C ASP A 121 -17.56 -3.68 -23.75
N MET A 122 -17.52 -3.06 -24.93
CA MET A 122 -17.04 -1.71 -25.16
C MET A 122 -18.21 -0.89 -25.65
N TRP A 123 -18.43 0.28 -25.06
CA TRP A 123 -19.49 1.20 -25.44
C TRP A 123 -18.93 2.58 -25.68
N LYS A 124 -19.57 3.30 -26.59
CA LYS A 124 -19.27 4.69 -26.91
C LYS A 124 -20.53 5.53 -26.68
N LEU A 125 -20.38 6.64 -25.97
CA LEU A 125 -21.34 7.73 -25.92
C LEU A 125 -20.85 8.86 -26.83
N ASP A 126 -21.62 9.15 -27.87
CA ASP A 126 -21.49 10.43 -28.58
C ASP A 126 -22.12 11.52 -27.70
N SER A 127 -21.30 12.39 -27.11
CA SER A 127 -21.80 13.40 -26.18
C SER A 127 -22.55 14.56 -26.84
N MET A 128 -22.42 14.70 -28.17
CA MET A 128 -23.10 15.73 -28.97
C MET A 128 -24.49 15.24 -29.38
N GLN A 129 -24.62 13.97 -29.78
CA GLN A 129 -25.88 13.35 -30.14
C GLN A 129 -26.62 12.74 -28.95
N VAL A 130 -25.93 12.53 -27.83
CA VAL A 130 -26.45 11.88 -26.62
C VAL A 130 -26.93 10.46 -26.93
N GLU A 131 -26.07 9.71 -27.64
CA GLU A 131 -26.38 8.35 -28.10
C GLU A 131 -25.30 7.38 -27.65
N TRP A 132 -25.72 6.29 -27.00
CA TRP A 132 -24.86 5.15 -26.72
C TRP A 132 -24.92 4.15 -27.86
N SER A 133 -23.75 3.75 -28.36
CA SER A 133 -23.58 2.66 -29.32
C SER A 133 -22.63 1.62 -28.75
N VAL A 134 -23.00 0.33 -28.89
CA VAL A 134 -22.06 -0.76 -28.63
C VAL A 134 -20.96 -0.72 -29.69
N ILE A 135 -19.71 -0.81 -29.23
CA ILE A 135 -18.57 -0.99 -30.11
C ILE A 135 -18.26 -2.48 -30.11
N ASP A 136 -18.75 -3.17 -31.15
CA ASP A 136 -18.30 -4.52 -31.46
C ASP A 136 -16.83 -4.46 -31.81
N GLY A 137 -15.97 -4.59 -30.81
CA GLY A 137 -14.54 -4.69 -31.03
C GLY A 137 -14.15 -6.05 -31.63
N GLY A 138 -14.82 -6.52 -32.68
CA GLY A 138 -14.49 -7.67 -33.53
C GLY A 138 -15.72 -8.50 -33.94
N GLY A 139 -15.95 -8.66 -35.25
CA GLY A 139 -17.08 -9.41 -35.81
C GLY A 139 -17.10 -10.90 -35.43
N GLN A 140 -18.09 -11.61 -35.97
CA GLN A 140 -18.19 -13.06 -35.93
C GLN A 140 -16.85 -13.72 -36.34
N GLY A 141 -16.05 -14.14 -35.35
CA GLY A 141 -14.75 -14.79 -35.54
C GLY A 141 -13.69 -14.31 -34.56
N GLY A 142 -13.45 -15.07 -33.47
CA GLY A 142 -12.25 -15.04 -32.62
C GLY A 142 -11.60 -13.67 -32.38
N VAL A 143 -12.15 -12.88 -31.48
CA VAL A 143 -11.74 -11.48 -31.25
C VAL A 143 -10.60 -11.38 -30.22
N VAL A 144 -9.46 -10.80 -30.62
CA VAL A 144 -8.38 -10.41 -29.69
C VAL A 144 -8.84 -9.21 -28.86
N ARG A 145 -9.09 -9.40 -27.57
CA ARG A 145 -9.44 -8.34 -26.60
C ARG A 145 -9.03 -8.71 -25.17
N PRO A 146 -8.92 -7.74 -24.25
CA PRO A 146 -8.70 -8.05 -22.84
C PRO A 146 -9.82 -8.93 -22.27
N VAL A 147 -9.45 -9.82 -21.35
CA VAL A 147 -10.40 -10.51 -20.46
C VAL A 147 -11.24 -9.47 -19.72
N SER A 148 -12.51 -9.79 -19.46
CA SER A 148 -13.40 -8.99 -18.60
C SER A 148 -12.69 -8.62 -17.31
N ARG A 149 -12.78 -7.35 -16.95
CA ARG A 149 -12.08 -6.82 -15.78
C ARG A 149 -12.85 -5.66 -15.19
N SER A 150 -12.80 -5.58 -13.87
CA SER A 150 -13.28 -4.46 -13.08
C SER A 150 -12.11 -3.89 -12.27
N GLN A 151 -12.28 -2.67 -11.75
CA GLN A 151 -11.28 -2.01 -10.89
C GLN A 151 -9.88 -1.88 -11.54
N ALA A 152 -9.82 -1.90 -12.88
CA ALA A 152 -8.66 -1.49 -13.65
C ALA A 152 -8.55 0.05 -13.61
N SER A 153 -7.42 0.58 -14.10
CA SER A 153 -7.34 1.98 -14.51
C SER A 153 -7.29 2.08 -16.02
N ALA A 154 -7.90 3.13 -16.56
CA ALA A 154 -7.69 3.52 -17.94
C ALA A 154 -7.24 4.97 -18.03
N VAL A 155 -6.44 5.27 -19.05
CA VAL A 155 -6.01 6.62 -19.38
C VAL A 155 -6.21 6.89 -20.87
N SER A 156 -6.60 8.12 -21.21
CA SER A 156 -6.70 8.58 -22.59
C SER A 156 -5.33 8.96 -23.14
N THR A 157 -5.05 8.56 -24.38
CA THR A 157 -3.99 9.12 -25.21
C THR A 157 -4.62 9.75 -26.47
N PRO A 158 -3.87 10.50 -27.28
CA PRO A 158 -4.40 11.03 -28.55
C PRO A 158 -4.88 9.97 -29.55
N LYS A 159 -4.52 8.68 -29.39
CA LYS A 159 -4.88 7.61 -30.34
C LYS A 159 -5.69 6.47 -29.72
N ALA A 160 -5.51 6.22 -28.43
CA ALA A 160 -6.03 5.03 -27.79
C ALA A 160 -6.42 5.24 -26.32
N MET A 161 -7.37 4.44 -25.85
CA MET A 161 -7.57 4.15 -24.43
C MET A 161 -6.52 3.10 -24.02
N ILE A 162 -5.74 3.39 -22.99
CA ILE A 162 -4.80 2.42 -22.40
C ILE A 162 -5.40 1.90 -21.11
N VAL A 163 -5.56 0.58 -21.00
CA VAL A 163 -6.09 -0.11 -19.82
C VAL A 163 -4.98 -0.91 -19.15
N PHE A 164 -4.81 -0.75 -17.85
CA PHE A 164 -3.82 -1.47 -17.07
C PHE A 164 -4.45 -2.19 -15.87
N GLY A 165 -4.04 -3.43 -15.68
CA GLY A 165 -4.42 -4.28 -14.56
C GLY A 165 -5.92 -4.52 -14.46
N GLY A 166 -6.44 -4.50 -13.24
CA GLY A 166 -7.82 -4.86 -12.89
C GLY A 166 -7.93 -6.29 -12.38
N VAL A 167 -9.16 -6.69 -12.10
CA VAL A 167 -9.49 -8.01 -11.58
C VAL A 167 -10.63 -8.63 -12.35
N PHE A 168 -10.52 -9.93 -12.63
CA PHE A 168 -11.61 -10.77 -13.06
C PHE A 168 -12.14 -11.53 -11.85
N THR A 169 -13.40 -11.27 -11.49
CA THR A 169 -14.12 -12.05 -10.49
C THR A 169 -15.12 -12.94 -11.23
N PRO A 170 -14.93 -14.27 -11.21
CA PRO A 170 -15.91 -15.19 -11.75
C PRO A 170 -17.24 -15.00 -11.03
N ASN A 171 -18.36 -15.13 -11.75
CA ASN A 171 -19.70 -15.21 -11.16
C ASN A 171 -19.96 -16.55 -10.44
N VAL A 172 -18.89 -17.27 -10.10
CA VAL A 172 -18.91 -18.56 -9.43
C VAL A 172 -18.11 -18.45 -8.14
N PHE A 173 -18.80 -18.43 -6.98
CA PHE A 173 -18.20 -17.96 -5.71
C PHE A 173 -17.00 -18.79 -5.20
N TYR A 174 -16.86 -20.05 -5.63
CA TYR A 174 -15.74 -20.92 -5.25
C TYR A 174 -14.53 -20.82 -6.20
N LEU A 175 -14.65 -20.09 -7.32
CA LEU A 175 -13.51 -19.80 -8.18
C LEU A 175 -12.81 -18.53 -7.69
N PRO A 176 -11.49 -18.56 -7.47
CA PRO A 176 -10.78 -17.39 -6.97
C PRO A 176 -10.74 -16.27 -8.02
N PRO A 177 -10.78 -14.99 -7.61
CA PRO A 177 -10.53 -13.88 -8.50
C PRO A 177 -9.09 -13.90 -9.03
N VAL A 178 -8.89 -13.32 -10.21
CA VAL A 178 -7.58 -13.20 -10.87
C VAL A 178 -7.31 -11.74 -11.17
N ASP A 179 -6.23 -11.18 -10.62
CA ASP A 179 -5.76 -9.84 -10.94
C ASP A 179 -4.73 -9.84 -12.07
N PHE A 180 -4.63 -8.72 -12.77
CA PHE A 180 -3.79 -8.59 -13.96
C PHE A 180 -2.70 -7.51 -13.79
N ASN A 181 -1.60 -7.66 -14.53
CA ASN A 181 -0.57 -6.64 -14.79
C ASN A 181 -0.34 -6.42 -16.29
N ASP A 182 -1.25 -6.89 -17.14
CA ASP A 182 -1.20 -6.66 -18.57
C ASP A 182 -1.61 -5.22 -18.93
N VAL A 183 -1.16 -4.77 -20.10
CA VAL A 183 -1.50 -3.46 -20.66
C VAL A 183 -2.17 -3.69 -22.01
N TRP A 184 -3.33 -3.06 -22.20
CA TRP A 184 -4.10 -3.14 -23.44
C TRP A 184 -4.34 -1.75 -24.01
N ALA A 185 -4.30 -1.63 -25.33
CA ALA A 185 -4.64 -0.42 -26.05
C ALA A 185 -5.87 -0.67 -26.91
N PHE A 186 -6.88 0.17 -26.76
CA PHE A 186 -8.01 0.26 -27.69
C PHE A 186 -7.83 1.48 -28.57
N ASP A 187 -7.61 1.26 -29.87
CA ASP A 187 -7.46 2.34 -30.85
C ASP A 187 -8.82 2.97 -31.16
N PHE A 188 -8.92 4.28 -30.97
CA PHE A 188 -10.18 5.02 -31.14
C PHE A 188 -10.63 5.13 -32.60
N GLN A 189 -9.70 5.02 -33.55
CA GLN A 189 -10.00 5.18 -34.97
C GLN A 189 -10.41 3.85 -35.61
N SER A 190 -9.67 2.77 -35.35
CA SER A 190 -9.97 1.45 -35.88
C SER A 190 -10.97 0.65 -35.03
N HIS A 191 -11.24 1.09 -33.79
CA HIS A 191 -12.05 0.37 -32.80
C HIS A 191 -11.54 -1.05 -32.51
N THR A 192 -10.22 -1.24 -32.50
CA THR A 192 -9.58 -2.54 -32.25
C THR A 192 -8.76 -2.54 -30.97
N TRP A 193 -8.78 -3.68 -30.27
CA TRP A 193 -7.89 -3.95 -29.14
C TRP A 193 -6.57 -4.55 -29.59
N GLN A 194 -5.49 -4.16 -28.92
CA GLN A 194 -4.16 -4.75 -29.06
C GLN A 194 -3.53 -4.87 -27.67
N SER A 195 -2.85 -5.99 -27.39
CA SER A 195 -2.01 -6.04 -26.19
C SER A 195 -0.75 -5.20 -26.43
N VAL A 196 -0.36 -4.42 -25.43
CA VAL A 196 0.85 -3.60 -25.51
C VAL A 196 2.03 -4.47 -25.12
N ALA A 197 2.87 -4.82 -26.11
CA ALA A 197 4.09 -5.57 -25.88
C ALA A 197 5.06 -4.74 -25.04
N ILE A 198 5.47 -5.27 -23.89
CA ILE A 198 6.47 -4.65 -23.01
C ILE A 198 7.85 -5.24 -23.34
N ALA A 199 8.89 -4.41 -23.28
CA ALA A 199 10.26 -4.87 -23.50
C ALA A 199 10.63 -6.02 -22.54
N THR A 200 11.26 -7.07 -23.04
CA THR A 200 11.61 -8.29 -22.28
C THR A 200 12.50 -8.03 -21.07
N LYS A 201 13.32 -6.96 -21.11
CA LYS A 201 14.18 -6.52 -20.00
C LYS A 201 13.46 -5.71 -18.91
N SER A 202 12.16 -5.45 -19.09
CA SER A 202 11.38 -4.66 -18.13
C SER A 202 11.06 -5.47 -16.88
N VAL A 203 11.25 -4.87 -15.71
CA VAL A 203 10.60 -5.35 -14.49
C VAL A 203 9.15 -4.93 -14.56
N LEU A 204 8.22 -5.86 -14.39
CA LEU A 204 6.79 -5.57 -14.45
C LEU A 204 6.27 -5.20 -13.07
N PRO A 205 5.31 -4.25 -12.97
CA PRO A 205 4.54 -4.09 -11.75
C PRO A 205 3.82 -5.40 -11.42
N ILE A 206 3.67 -5.69 -10.12
CA ILE A 206 2.82 -6.78 -9.64
C ILE A 206 1.38 -6.56 -10.14
N ALA A 207 0.68 -7.66 -10.43
CA ALA A 207 -0.75 -7.66 -10.75
C ALA A 207 -1.54 -6.87 -9.72
N ARG A 208 -2.44 -6.01 -10.20
CA ARG A 208 -3.11 -5.05 -9.32
C ARG A 208 -4.44 -4.56 -9.83
N PHE A 209 -5.30 -4.25 -8.88
CA PHE A 209 -6.61 -3.65 -9.08
C PHE A 209 -6.89 -2.62 -7.98
N SER A 210 -7.90 -1.78 -8.17
CA SER A 210 -8.21 -0.64 -7.28
C SER A 210 -7.07 0.38 -7.15
N HIS A 211 -6.10 0.35 -8.06
CA HIS A 211 -5.03 1.33 -8.18
C HIS A 211 -5.54 2.58 -8.89
N VAL A 212 -4.71 3.62 -8.93
CA VAL A 212 -5.03 4.85 -9.65
C VAL A 212 -3.97 5.14 -10.70
N ALA A 213 -4.39 5.59 -11.88
CA ALA A 213 -3.50 6.00 -12.95
C ALA A 213 -3.92 7.34 -13.57
N SER A 214 -2.95 8.06 -14.09
CA SER A 214 -3.18 9.28 -14.90
C SER A 214 -1.99 9.48 -15.84
N THR A 215 -2.12 10.42 -16.78
CA THR A 215 -1.09 10.70 -17.78
C THR A 215 -0.39 12.00 -17.49
N ILE A 216 0.92 12.02 -17.77
CA ILE A 216 1.73 13.24 -17.77
C ILE A 216 2.53 13.33 -19.05
N LEU A 217 2.87 14.55 -19.46
CA LEU A 217 3.71 14.80 -20.62
C LEU A 217 5.13 15.12 -20.15
N VAL A 218 6.07 14.21 -20.43
CA VAL A 218 7.49 14.41 -20.10
C VAL A 218 8.28 14.40 -21.40
N ASN A 219 8.96 15.49 -21.70
CA ASN A 219 9.78 15.64 -22.92
C ASN A 219 9.03 15.28 -24.22
N GLY A 220 7.73 15.65 -24.31
CA GLY A 220 6.89 15.34 -25.47
C GLY A 220 6.36 13.91 -25.53
N VAL A 221 6.69 13.05 -24.57
CA VAL A 221 6.17 11.69 -24.45
C VAL A 221 5.06 11.64 -23.41
N VAL A 222 3.91 11.09 -23.80
CA VAL A 222 2.83 10.78 -22.86
C VAL A 222 3.27 9.58 -22.02
N ASN A 223 3.25 9.72 -20.70
CA ASN A 223 3.60 8.66 -19.76
C ASN A 223 2.38 8.35 -18.89
N MET A 224 2.07 7.07 -18.69
CA MET A 224 1.12 6.64 -17.67
C MET A 224 1.85 6.49 -16.35
N ILE A 225 1.39 7.19 -15.32
CA ILE A 225 1.83 7.02 -13.94
C ILE A 225 0.78 6.23 -13.19
N VAL A 226 1.22 5.22 -12.43
CA VAL A 226 0.37 4.35 -11.62
C VAL A 226 0.82 4.39 -10.17
N PHE A 227 -0.13 4.52 -9.24
CA PHE A 227 0.11 4.47 -7.81
C PHE A 227 -0.70 3.35 -7.15
N SER A 228 -0.06 2.65 -6.21
CA SER A 228 -0.70 1.73 -5.28
C SER A 228 -1.52 0.63 -5.97
N GLY A 229 -2.67 0.28 -5.39
CA GLY A 229 -3.50 -0.85 -5.74
C GLY A 229 -3.49 -1.94 -4.69
N ARG A 230 -4.11 -3.05 -5.00
CA ARG A 230 -4.03 -4.29 -4.21
C ARG A 230 -3.77 -5.48 -5.09
N HIS A 231 -3.14 -6.49 -4.52
CA HIS A 231 -2.74 -7.73 -5.17
C HIS A 231 -3.32 -8.94 -4.44
N ILE A 232 -3.74 -9.99 -5.17
CA ILE A 232 -4.25 -11.24 -4.61
C ILE A 232 -3.11 -12.22 -4.28
N VAL A 233 -3.07 -12.69 -3.03
CA VAL A 233 -2.14 -13.73 -2.54
C VAL A 233 -2.94 -14.82 -1.81
N ASN A 234 -2.93 -16.05 -2.32
CA ASN A 234 -3.59 -17.21 -1.70
C ASN A 234 -5.04 -16.93 -1.26
N THR A 235 -5.85 -16.28 -2.11
CA THR A 235 -7.24 -15.82 -1.87
C THR A 235 -7.43 -14.60 -0.98
N ARG A 236 -6.37 -14.09 -0.34
CA ARG A 236 -6.39 -12.80 0.36
C ARG A 236 -5.86 -11.71 -0.55
N TRP A 237 -5.96 -10.46 -0.13
CA TRP A 237 -5.34 -9.34 -0.83
C TRP A 237 -4.53 -8.45 0.11
N SER A 238 -3.50 -7.80 -0.44
CA SER A 238 -2.67 -6.82 0.26
C SER A 238 -2.62 -5.51 -0.50
N ILE A 239 -2.53 -4.39 0.22
CA ILE A 239 -2.38 -3.06 -0.38
C ILE A 239 -0.91 -2.86 -0.77
N LEU A 240 -0.70 -2.44 -2.02
CA LEU A 240 0.59 -2.06 -2.57
C LEU A 240 0.86 -0.57 -2.26
N SER A 241 2.11 -0.19 -2.04
CA SER A 241 2.50 1.19 -1.76
C SER A 241 3.49 1.77 -2.78
N ASP A 242 3.76 1.01 -3.83
CA ASP A 242 4.68 1.33 -4.91
C ASP A 242 4.03 2.26 -5.96
N ALA A 243 4.88 2.82 -6.83
CA ALA A 243 4.46 3.62 -7.95
C ALA A 243 5.32 3.30 -9.18
N TRP A 244 4.74 3.46 -10.36
CA TRP A 244 5.33 3.03 -11.63
C TRP A 244 5.04 4.03 -12.73
N VAL A 245 5.93 4.10 -13.71
CA VAL A 245 5.72 4.87 -14.94
C VAL A 245 5.94 4.00 -16.18
N LEU A 246 5.07 4.18 -17.17
CA LEU A 246 5.18 3.55 -18.49
C LEU A 246 5.08 4.63 -19.59
N PRO A 247 6.11 4.81 -20.43
CA PRO A 247 6.01 5.67 -21.60
C PRO A 247 5.06 5.06 -22.63
N LEU A 248 4.11 5.87 -23.12
CA LEU A 248 3.10 5.49 -24.11
C LEU A 248 3.42 6.04 -25.52
N SER A 249 4.71 6.26 -25.79
CA SER A 249 5.17 6.85 -27.06
C SER A 249 4.84 5.97 -28.27
N THR A 250 4.51 6.64 -29.38
CA THR A 250 4.13 6.05 -30.67
C THR A 250 5.18 6.31 -31.77
N SER A 251 6.37 6.81 -31.43
CA SER A 251 7.34 7.34 -32.41
C SER A 251 8.64 6.55 -32.54
N GLY A 252 8.75 5.33 -31.99
CA GLY A 252 9.95 4.51 -32.11
C GLY A 252 9.65 3.02 -32.14
N GLU A 253 10.53 2.23 -32.78
CA GLU A 253 10.46 0.76 -32.82
C GLU A 253 10.72 0.11 -31.45
N ALA A 254 11.15 0.88 -30.45
CA ALA A 254 11.50 0.37 -29.13
C ALA A 254 10.23 0.13 -28.28
N LEU A 255 10.08 -1.10 -27.79
CA LEU A 255 9.02 -1.47 -26.86
C LEU A 255 9.13 -0.67 -25.54
N PRO A 256 8.00 -0.27 -24.93
CA PRO A 256 7.99 0.46 -23.68
C PRO A 256 8.54 -0.38 -22.52
N ILE A 257 9.13 0.31 -21.54
CA ILE A 257 9.72 -0.29 -20.33
C ILE A 257 9.04 0.34 -19.12
N TRP A 258 8.53 -0.51 -18.22
CA TRP A 258 8.09 -0.08 -16.91
C TRP A 258 9.29 0.33 -16.07
N THR A 259 9.18 1.50 -15.42
CA THR A 259 10.16 1.98 -14.46
C THR A 259 9.48 2.19 -13.12
N GLN A 260 10.01 1.58 -12.06
CA GLN A 260 9.54 1.84 -10.70
C GLN A 260 9.94 3.25 -10.28
N LEU A 261 8.98 4.01 -9.76
CA LEU A 261 9.20 5.38 -9.30
C LEU A 261 9.77 5.38 -7.88
N THR A 262 10.70 6.28 -7.62
CA THR A 262 11.17 6.57 -6.25
C THR A 262 10.31 7.69 -5.68
N VAL A 263 9.41 7.33 -4.76
CA VAL A 263 8.49 8.29 -4.13
C VAL A 263 9.04 8.71 -2.77
N SER A 264 9.02 10.02 -2.47
CA SER A 264 9.55 10.57 -1.21
C SER A 264 8.88 10.01 0.06
N ARG A 265 7.69 9.41 -0.08
CA ARG A 265 7.00 8.65 0.97
C ARG A 265 6.11 7.56 0.36
N PRO A 266 5.84 6.45 1.07
CA PRO A 266 4.93 5.42 0.60
C PRO A 266 3.50 5.95 0.43
N PHE A 267 2.79 5.47 -0.60
CA PHE A 267 1.38 5.74 -0.83
C PHE A 267 0.62 4.43 -0.93
N GLY A 268 0.15 3.89 0.20
CA GLY A 268 -0.58 2.62 0.26
C GLY A 268 -2.08 2.82 0.43
N ARG A 269 -2.78 3.22 -0.63
CA ARG A 269 -4.23 3.48 -0.60
C ARG A 269 -4.91 2.99 -1.87
N ILE A 270 -6.01 2.27 -1.70
CA ILE A 270 -6.84 1.81 -2.82
C ILE A 270 -8.04 2.72 -3.03
N LEU A 271 -8.63 2.69 -4.24
CA LEU A 271 -9.83 3.44 -4.59
C LEU A 271 -9.68 4.96 -4.34
N SER A 272 -8.45 5.46 -4.51
CA SER A 272 -8.08 6.87 -4.44
C SER A 272 -8.34 7.57 -5.77
N GLY A 273 -8.39 8.90 -5.77
CA GLY A 273 -8.41 9.69 -7.00
C GLY A 273 -7.04 10.31 -7.29
N MET A 274 -6.73 10.50 -8.57
CA MET A 274 -5.52 11.19 -9.03
C MET A 274 -5.78 11.93 -10.34
N VAL A 275 -5.25 13.14 -10.47
CA VAL A 275 -5.31 13.93 -11.71
C VAL A 275 -3.98 14.65 -11.95
N ALA A 276 -3.55 14.69 -13.21
CA ALA A 276 -2.51 15.62 -13.64
C ALA A 276 -3.11 17.02 -13.79
N ILE A 277 -2.44 18.02 -13.23
CA ILE A 277 -2.86 19.43 -13.31
C ILE A 277 -2.11 20.14 -14.43
N ASP A 278 -0.83 19.79 -14.58
CA ASP A 278 0.03 20.21 -15.66
C ASP A 278 1.04 19.10 -15.98
N SER A 279 2.07 19.38 -16.78
CA SER A 279 3.09 18.41 -17.17
C SER A 279 4.00 17.91 -16.04
N SER A 280 4.02 18.62 -14.91
CA SER A 280 4.95 18.43 -13.78
C SER A 280 4.27 18.21 -12.43
N HIS A 281 2.95 18.43 -12.32
CA HIS A 281 2.24 18.33 -11.06
C HIS A 281 1.00 17.46 -11.17
N MET A 282 0.80 16.60 -10.17
CA MET A 282 -0.40 15.79 -10.01
C MET A 282 -0.96 15.95 -8.61
N TRP A 283 -2.28 15.84 -8.46
CA TRP A 283 -2.91 15.75 -7.15
C TRP A 283 -3.51 14.38 -6.93
N LEU A 284 -3.41 13.91 -5.69
CA LEU A 284 -4.09 12.73 -5.18
C LEU A 284 -5.03 13.15 -4.05
N PHE A 285 -6.19 12.51 -3.98
CA PHE A 285 -7.16 12.76 -2.93
C PHE A 285 -7.83 11.47 -2.47
N GLY A 286 -8.09 11.41 -1.17
CA GLY A 286 -8.83 10.33 -0.53
C GLY A 286 -8.19 8.95 -0.63
N GLY A 287 -9.05 7.95 -0.75
CA GLY A 287 -8.69 6.54 -0.76
C GLY A 287 -9.06 5.81 0.52
N PHE A 288 -8.76 4.52 0.53
CA PHE A 288 -9.05 3.58 1.60
C PHE A 288 -7.77 2.80 1.98
N ALA A 289 -7.57 2.57 3.27
CA ALA A 289 -6.53 1.69 3.79
C ALA A 289 -6.96 1.07 5.13
N PHE A 290 -6.08 0.24 5.70
CA PHE A 290 -6.17 -0.19 7.09
C PHE A 290 -5.07 0.46 7.92
N ASP A 291 -5.40 0.85 9.15
CA ASP A 291 -4.41 1.31 10.12
C ASP A 291 -3.66 0.15 10.80
N SER A 292 -2.78 0.47 11.74
CA SER A 292 -1.99 -0.52 12.49
C SER A 292 -2.84 -1.43 13.38
N GLN A 293 -4.10 -1.09 13.64
CA GLN A 293 -5.07 -1.88 14.39
C GLN A 293 -6.03 -2.65 13.48
N MET A 294 -5.73 -2.72 12.17
CA MET A 294 -6.57 -3.34 11.15
C MET A 294 -7.95 -2.71 11.02
N GLN A 295 -8.12 -1.45 11.44
CA GLN A 295 -9.36 -0.71 11.27
C GLN A 295 -9.41 -0.04 9.90
N ALA A 296 -10.58 -0.05 9.29
CA ALA A 296 -10.83 0.61 8.00
C ALA A 296 -10.74 2.13 8.15
N VAL A 297 -9.95 2.77 7.28
CA VAL A 297 -9.75 4.23 7.27
C VAL A 297 -9.97 4.80 5.88
N ALA A 298 -10.76 5.88 5.82
CA ALA A 298 -10.91 6.70 4.63
C ALA A 298 -10.13 8.01 4.81
N PHE A 299 -9.61 8.54 3.71
CA PHE A 299 -8.76 9.75 3.75
C PHE A 299 -9.50 10.97 3.17
N SER A 300 -9.23 12.17 3.70
CA SER A 300 -9.64 13.48 3.13
C SER A 300 -8.47 14.42 2.90
N ASP A 301 -7.23 13.92 3.01
CA ASP A 301 -6.07 14.72 2.68
C ASP A 301 -5.91 14.87 1.17
N THR A 302 -5.39 16.03 0.78
CA THR A 302 -4.95 16.29 -0.60
C THR A 302 -3.44 16.22 -0.64
N LEU A 303 -2.90 15.40 -1.53
CA LEU A 303 -1.47 15.26 -1.75
C LEU A 303 -1.10 15.88 -3.10
N ALA A 304 -0.01 16.65 -3.14
CA ALA A 304 0.59 17.11 -4.38
C ALA A 304 1.82 16.26 -4.68
N ALA A 305 1.88 15.70 -5.88
CA ALA A 305 3.01 14.99 -6.43
C ALA A 305 3.71 15.90 -7.45
N ASP A 306 4.97 16.22 -7.20
CA ASP A 306 5.88 16.80 -8.18
C ASP A 306 6.55 15.67 -8.96
N VAL A 307 6.30 15.65 -10.27
CA VAL A 307 6.75 14.65 -11.23
C VAL A 307 7.71 15.27 -12.28
N SER A 308 8.25 16.46 -12.02
CA SER A 308 9.22 17.11 -12.90
C SER A 308 10.54 16.35 -13.04
N LEU A 309 10.88 15.51 -12.05
CA LEU A 309 12.13 14.74 -11.98
C LEU A 309 11.92 13.22 -12.12
N VAL A 310 10.85 12.78 -12.80
CA VAL A 310 10.59 11.35 -13.06
C VAL A 310 11.87 10.65 -13.55
N PRO A 311 12.30 9.53 -12.92
CA PRO A 311 11.51 8.64 -12.07
C PRO A 311 11.44 8.97 -10.58
N ILE A 312 11.93 10.14 -10.14
CA ILE A 312 11.80 10.61 -8.76
C ILE A 312 10.52 11.44 -8.62
N VAL A 313 9.70 11.12 -7.63
CA VAL A 313 8.44 11.83 -7.34
C VAL A 313 8.43 12.33 -5.91
N SER A 314 8.25 13.65 -5.73
CA SER A 314 8.08 14.24 -4.41
C SER A 314 6.59 14.35 -4.07
N LEU A 315 6.15 13.64 -3.04
CA LEU A 315 4.75 13.64 -2.60
C LEU A 315 4.60 14.44 -1.30
N LYS A 316 3.99 15.62 -1.36
CA LYS A 316 3.77 16.54 -0.23
C LYS A 316 2.31 16.59 0.18
N THR A 317 2.02 16.77 1.47
CA THR A 317 0.65 16.98 1.94
C THR A 317 0.30 18.46 1.81
N VAL A 318 -0.79 18.76 1.11
CA VAL A 318 -1.27 20.12 0.89
C VAL A 318 -2.35 20.49 1.91
N SER A 319 -3.19 19.53 2.29
CA SER A 319 -4.17 19.70 3.35
C SER A 319 -4.34 18.38 4.07
N THR A 320 -4.28 18.37 5.40
CA THR A 320 -4.51 17.19 6.23
C THR A 320 -5.96 17.16 6.70
N GLN A 321 -6.57 15.99 6.63
CA GLN A 321 -7.61 15.51 7.53
C GLN A 321 -7.82 14.01 7.26
N THR A 322 -7.98 13.23 8.33
CA THR A 322 -8.23 11.78 8.28
C THR A 322 -9.45 11.48 9.13
N ALA A 323 -10.33 10.59 8.66
CA ALA A 323 -11.48 10.15 9.42
C ALA A 323 -11.53 8.61 9.46
N HIS A 324 -11.79 8.04 10.63
CA HIS A 324 -12.05 6.61 10.75
C HIS A 324 -13.37 6.27 10.05
N ALA A 325 -13.44 5.10 9.40
CA ALA A 325 -14.63 4.68 8.66
C ALA A 325 -15.87 4.49 9.55
N GLU A 326 -15.69 4.36 10.87
CA GLU A 326 -16.76 4.24 11.85
C GLU A 326 -17.09 5.60 12.52
N GLY A 327 -18.19 6.22 12.09
CA GLY A 327 -19.04 7.05 12.96
C GLY A 327 -18.69 8.53 13.18
N SER A 328 -17.53 9.05 12.76
CA SER A 328 -17.22 10.47 12.99
C SER A 328 -17.64 11.34 11.81
N SER A 329 -18.83 11.94 11.92
CA SER A 329 -19.23 13.11 11.14
C SER A 329 -18.38 14.33 11.56
N VAL A 330 -17.08 14.29 11.24
CA VAL A 330 -16.28 15.51 11.34
C VAL A 330 -16.80 16.41 10.23
N ASN A 331 -17.63 17.39 10.62
CA ASN A 331 -17.90 18.56 9.82
C ASN A 331 -16.57 19.25 9.58
N VAL A 332 -15.94 18.88 8.46
CA VAL A 332 -14.72 19.51 7.99
C VAL A 332 -15.09 20.93 7.61
N ASN A 333 -14.52 21.89 8.31
CA ASN A 333 -14.45 23.25 7.80
C ASN A 333 -13.84 23.15 6.40
N ASN A 334 -14.64 23.49 5.39
CA ASN A 334 -14.16 24.00 4.12
C ASN A 334 -13.46 22.98 3.16
N GLY A 335 -13.97 21.74 3.04
CA GLY A 335 -13.52 20.80 2.00
C GLY A 335 -14.26 19.45 1.94
N PRO A 336 -14.01 18.64 0.89
CA PRO A 336 -14.66 17.34 0.73
C PRO A 336 -14.30 16.39 1.88
N ARG A 337 -15.33 15.75 2.45
CA ARG A 337 -15.19 14.71 3.48
C ARG A 337 -14.34 13.52 3.00
N ALA A 338 -13.81 12.78 3.97
CA ALA A 338 -13.02 11.58 3.71
C ALA A 338 -13.83 10.58 2.88
N ARG A 339 -13.19 10.01 1.85
CA ARG A 339 -13.90 9.16 0.88
C ARG A 339 -12.97 8.27 0.06
N PHE A 340 -13.53 7.19 -0.44
CA PHE A 340 -12.93 6.32 -1.45
C PHE A 340 -13.95 6.01 -2.54
N GLY A 341 -13.51 5.46 -3.67
CA GLY A 341 -14.39 5.11 -4.79
C GLY A 341 -15.00 6.32 -5.51
N HIS A 342 -14.49 7.52 -5.25
CA HIS A 342 -14.89 8.76 -5.91
C HIS A 342 -14.21 8.90 -7.28
N ARG A 343 -14.59 9.93 -8.03
CA ARG A 343 -13.90 10.31 -9.28
C ARG A 343 -13.30 11.70 -9.19
N MET A 344 -12.15 11.85 -9.84
CA MET A 344 -11.48 13.13 -9.99
C MET A 344 -11.31 13.45 -11.47
N SER A 345 -11.40 14.73 -11.81
CA SER A 345 -11.05 15.23 -13.14
C SER A 345 -10.58 16.68 -13.05
N VAL A 346 -10.26 17.30 -14.18
CA VAL A 346 -9.83 18.70 -14.26
C VAL A 346 -10.73 19.45 -15.23
N TRP A 347 -11.24 20.60 -14.78
CA TRP A 347 -12.04 21.52 -15.58
C TRP A 347 -11.46 22.93 -15.48
N LYS A 348 -10.94 23.47 -16.60
CA LYS A 348 -10.37 24.83 -16.69
C LYS A 348 -9.44 25.19 -15.53
N GLY A 349 -8.52 24.28 -15.20
CA GLY A 349 -7.56 24.47 -14.10
C GLY A 349 -8.14 24.26 -12.69
N ASN A 350 -9.35 23.74 -12.56
CA ASN A 350 -9.94 23.34 -11.28
C ASN A 350 -9.96 21.82 -11.19
N VAL A 351 -9.52 21.28 -10.06
CA VAL A 351 -9.74 19.89 -9.70
C VAL A 351 -11.22 19.72 -9.33
N VAL A 352 -11.83 18.71 -9.93
CA VAL A 352 -13.22 18.30 -9.69
C VAL A 352 -13.20 17.00 -8.91
N VAL A 353 -13.98 16.89 -7.84
CA VAL A 353 -14.22 15.64 -7.11
C VAL A 353 -15.72 15.36 -7.10
N TYR A 354 -16.11 14.13 -7.47
CA TYR A 354 -17.50 13.69 -7.44
C TYR A 354 -17.68 12.35 -6.74
N GLY A 355 -18.70 12.29 -5.88
CA GLY A 355 -19.21 11.06 -5.30
C GLY A 355 -18.23 10.33 -4.39
N GLY A 356 -18.32 9.00 -4.40
CA GLY A 356 -17.55 8.11 -3.52
C GLY A 356 -18.36 7.63 -2.32
N ARG A 357 -17.68 7.03 -1.34
CA ARG A 357 -18.28 6.46 -0.14
C ARG A 357 -17.39 6.75 1.08
N ILE A 358 -18.05 6.89 2.23
CA ILE A 358 -17.45 6.69 3.54
C ILE A 358 -18.20 5.59 4.29
N VAL A 359 -19.31 5.94 4.93
CA VAL A 359 -20.33 5.01 5.43
C VAL A 359 -21.41 4.87 4.35
N GLN A 360 -21.95 6.00 3.93
CA GLN A 360 -22.92 6.11 2.84
C GLN A 360 -22.24 6.62 1.57
N CYS A 361 -22.87 6.35 0.43
CA CYS A 361 -22.51 6.96 -0.84
C CYS A 361 -22.68 8.48 -0.77
N LEU A 362 -21.84 9.17 -1.52
CA LEU A 362 -21.82 10.62 -1.66
C LEU A 362 -22.28 11.00 -3.07
N GLY A 363 -22.91 12.16 -3.20
CA GLY A 363 -23.35 12.72 -4.49
C GLY A 363 -22.91 14.17 -4.69
N ASP A 364 -22.03 14.65 -3.82
CA ASP A 364 -21.51 16.01 -3.81
C ASP A 364 -20.47 16.23 -4.93
N VAL A 365 -20.43 17.46 -5.44
CA VAL A 365 -19.45 17.92 -6.44
C VAL A 365 -18.63 19.03 -5.80
N TRP A 366 -17.32 18.84 -5.78
CA TRP A 366 -16.37 19.80 -5.22
C TRP A 366 -15.42 20.31 -6.29
N LEU A 367 -15.16 21.61 -6.26
CA LEU A 367 -14.18 22.29 -7.10
C LEU A 367 -13.08 22.89 -6.23
N ARG A 368 -11.84 22.82 -6.73
CA ARG A 368 -10.72 23.56 -6.15
C ARG A 368 -9.78 24.04 -7.25
N ASN A 369 -9.37 25.30 -7.17
CA ASN A 369 -8.39 25.84 -8.10
C ASN A 369 -7.04 25.12 -7.93
N ALA A 370 -6.55 24.52 -9.01
CA ALA A 370 -5.34 23.73 -9.05
C ALA A 370 -4.06 24.59 -8.97
N SER A 371 -4.11 25.87 -9.36
CA SER A 371 -2.96 26.78 -9.35
C SER A 371 -2.64 27.35 -7.96
N LEU A 372 -3.58 27.27 -7.01
CA LEU A 372 -3.43 27.87 -5.67
C LEU A 372 -2.63 27.01 -4.68
N ALA A 373 -2.10 25.85 -5.09
CA ALA A 373 -1.49 24.87 -4.16
C ALA A 373 0.04 24.83 -4.11
N THR A 374 0.74 25.88 -4.51
CA THR A 374 2.20 25.97 -4.33
C THR A 374 2.64 26.97 -3.26
N GLN A 375 1.74 27.83 -2.77
CA GLN A 375 2.07 28.74 -1.67
C GLN A 375 1.57 28.16 -0.34
N GLY A 376 2.51 27.60 0.43
CA GLY A 376 2.21 27.06 1.76
C GLY A 376 2.08 25.55 1.82
N ALA A 377 2.79 24.79 0.97
CA ALA A 377 3.23 23.46 1.36
C ALA A 377 4.19 23.64 2.54
N THR A 378 3.62 23.76 3.75
CA THR A 378 4.39 23.58 4.96
C THR A 378 4.90 22.16 4.85
N ASP A 379 6.24 21.99 4.77
CA ASP A 379 6.83 20.79 5.33
C ASP A 379 6.16 20.67 6.68
N ALA A 380 5.27 19.67 6.81
CA ALA A 380 4.72 19.35 8.10
C ALA A 380 5.96 19.30 8.99
N THR A 381 5.98 20.12 10.04
CA THR A 381 6.91 19.91 11.13
C THR A 381 6.52 18.57 11.75
N THR A 382 6.81 17.48 11.03
CA THR A 382 7.36 16.30 11.63
C THR A 382 8.50 16.87 12.45
N GLU A 383 8.36 16.79 13.78
CA GLU A 383 9.49 16.44 14.62
C GLU A 383 10.36 15.49 13.82
N ASP A 384 11.36 16.06 13.16
CA ASP A 384 12.19 15.39 12.18
C ASP A 384 12.90 14.31 13.01
N PRO A 385 12.59 13.00 12.83
CA PRO A 385 13.13 11.97 13.73
C PRO A 385 14.66 12.07 13.76
N TRP A 386 15.24 12.48 12.63
CA TRP A 386 16.65 12.76 12.44
C TRP A 386 17.20 13.90 13.29
N ARG A 387 16.43 14.96 13.61
CA ARG A 387 16.87 16.05 14.52
C ARG A 387 16.96 15.58 15.97
N SER A 388 16.02 14.73 16.40
CA SER A 388 16.07 14.06 17.70
C SER A 388 17.21 13.04 17.74
N PHE A 389 17.43 12.27 16.68
CA PHE A 389 18.61 11.40 16.55
C PHE A 389 19.93 12.19 16.57
N THR A 390 20.06 13.31 15.85
CA THR A 390 21.29 14.13 15.88
C THR A 390 21.52 14.75 17.25
N SER A 391 20.46 15.18 17.94
CA SER A 391 20.55 15.75 19.29
C SER A 391 20.93 14.69 20.32
N ILE A 392 20.34 13.48 20.25
CA ILE A 392 20.70 12.34 21.11
C ILE A 392 22.13 11.88 20.82
N MET A 393 22.54 11.76 19.55
CA MET A 393 23.91 11.41 19.17
C MET A 393 24.91 12.46 19.64
N LEU A 394 24.59 13.75 19.54
CA LEU A 394 25.44 14.83 20.05
C LEU A 394 25.58 14.75 21.58
N LEU A 395 24.51 14.48 22.31
CA LEU A 395 24.53 14.31 23.76
C LEU A 395 25.35 13.09 24.18
N ILE A 396 25.25 11.97 23.46
CA ILE A 396 26.08 10.77 23.69
C ILE A 396 27.56 11.08 23.43
N ILE A 397 27.89 11.77 22.34
CA ILE A 397 29.28 12.15 22.01
C ILE A 397 29.84 13.09 23.09
N LEU A 398 29.09 14.10 23.51
CA LEU A 398 29.50 15.02 24.59
C LEU A 398 29.68 14.29 25.93
N PHE A 399 28.80 13.33 26.23
CA PHE A 399 28.93 12.48 27.42
C PHE A 399 30.21 11.62 27.36
N LEU A 400 30.48 10.96 26.25
CA LEU A 400 31.69 10.14 26.08
C LEU A 400 32.97 10.98 26.14
N LEU A 401 32.98 12.17 25.54
CA LEU A 401 34.12 13.10 25.60
C LEU A 401 34.37 13.61 27.03
N SER A 402 33.32 13.94 27.77
CA SER A 402 33.46 14.36 29.17
C SER A 402 33.92 13.20 30.07
N LEU A 403 33.44 11.97 29.84
CA LEU A 403 33.92 10.78 30.53
C LEU A 403 35.40 10.53 30.25
N PHE A 404 35.83 10.63 28.98
CA PHE A 404 37.23 10.48 28.60
C PHE A 404 38.12 11.54 29.24
N LEU A 405 37.66 12.79 29.28
CA LEU A 405 38.36 13.89 29.93
C LEU A 405 38.48 13.66 31.45
N CYS A 406 37.40 13.22 32.11
CA CYS A 406 37.41 12.87 33.54
C CYS A 406 38.38 11.71 33.83
N LEU A 407 38.38 10.66 33.01
CA LEU A 407 39.31 9.54 33.15
C LEU A 407 40.75 9.97 32.89
N TYR A 408 40.99 10.84 31.91
CA TYR A 408 42.30 11.41 31.64
C TYR A 408 42.81 12.25 32.82
N ILE A 409 41.97 13.13 33.37
CA ILE A 409 42.29 13.93 34.56
C ILE A 409 42.53 13.02 35.76
N ALA A 410 41.70 11.99 35.97
CA ALA A 410 41.89 11.02 37.06
C ALA A 410 43.21 10.25 36.92
N MET A 411 43.56 9.79 35.72
CA MET A 411 44.84 9.15 35.46
C MET A 411 46.01 10.13 35.62
N TRP A 412 45.85 11.39 35.21
CA TRP A 412 46.84 12.44 35.40
C TRP A 412 47.05 12.73 36.89
N VAL A 413 45.98 12.85 37.69
CA VAL A 413 46.03 13.00 39.15
C VAL A 413 46.71 11.78 39.77
N VAL A 414 46.34 10.55 39.42
CA VAL A 414 47.00 9.32 39.92
C VAL A 414 48.49 9.29 39.54
N LYS A 415 48.88 9.87 38.40
CA LYS A 415 50.27 9.92 37.94
C LYS A 415 51.07 11.06 38.58
N CYS A 416 50.44 12.20 38.86
CA CYS A 416 51.02 13.36 39.53
C CYS A 416 51.07 13.19 41.06
N PHE A 417 50.16 12.41 41.64
CA PHE A 417 50.10 12.10 43.07
C PHE A 417 50.63 10.70 43.41
N ARG A 418 51.53 10.12 42.61
CA ARG A 418 52.35 9.01 43.11
C ARG A 418 53.35 9.59 44.12
N PRO A 419 53.23 9.31 45.43
CA PRO A 419 54.27 9.70 46.36
C PRO A 419 55.49 8.82 46.06
N ALA A 420 56.63 9.46 45.77
CA ALA A 420 57.90 8.78 45.77
C ALA A 420 58.24 8.37 47.20
N GLN A 421 58.19 7.08 47.54
CA GLN A 421 58.85 6.57 48.74
C GLN A 421 59.56 5.24 48.49
N SER A 422 60.86 5.32 48.71
CA SER A 422 61.89 4.29 48.76
C SER A 422 61.80 3.44 50.03
N SER A 423 61.96 2.12 49.85
CA SER A 423 62.64 1.11 50.71
C SER A 423 62.79 1.32 52.23
N VAL A 424 62.40 0.29 53.04
CA VAL A 424 63.27 -0.54 53.92
C VAL A 424 62.43 -1.49 54.83
N MET A 425 63.03 -2.66 55.11
CA MET A 425 62.67 -3.90 55.85
C MET A 425 61.69 -3.89 57.05
N GLY A 426 61.02 -5.04 57.24
CA GLY A 426 60.47 -5.48 58.53
C GLY A 426 59.65 -6.78 58.46
N VAL A 427 60.17 -7.85 59.08
CA VAL A 427 59.59 -9.20 59.21
C VAL A 427 58.39 -9.20 60.19
N THR A 428 57.31 -9.93 59.89
CA THR A 428 56.70 -10.99 60.73
C THR A 428 55.39 -11.54 60.13
N ASP A 429 55.15 -12.81 60.47
CA ASP A 429 54.16 -13.78 60.02
C ASP A 429 52.71 -13.48 60.46
N ALA A 430 51.71 -13.73 59.60
CA ALA A 430 50.38 -14.29 59.95
C ALA A 430 49.41 -14.33 58.75
N ARG A 431 49.19 -15.55 58.25
CA ARG A 431 47.86 -16.18 57.98
C ARG A 431 46.81 -15.44 57.11
N ARG A 432 46.44 -16.16 56.03
CA ARG A 432 45.10 -16.35 55.40
C ARG A 432 44.70 -15.49 54.19
N VAL A 433 44.18 -16.25 53.22
CA VAL A 433 43.22 -15.96 52.15
C VAL A 433 43.83 -15.58 50.80
N ALA A 434 43.96 -16.64 49.99
CA ALA A 434 44.00 -16.55 48.54
C ALA A 434 42.73 -15.88 48.02
N THR A 435 42.86 -14.90 47.14
CA THR A 435 41.93 -14.70 46.03
C THR A 435 42.66 -14.18 44.80
N ARG A 436 42.48 -14.99 43.76
CA ARG A 436 42.92 -14.87 42.37
C ARG A 436 42.64 -13.49 41.77
N GLN A 437 43.64 -12.99 41.05
CA GLN A 437 43.51 -12.00 39.99
C GLN A 437 42.45 -12.45 38.97
N VAL A 438 41.50 -11.57 38.64
CA VAL A 438 40.62 -11.73 37.49
C VAL A 438 41.33 -11.12 36.27
N ALA A 439 41.50 -11.97 35.27
CA ALA A 439 42.17 -11.74 34.00
C ALA A 439 41.30 -10.88 33.03
N PRO A 440 41.84 -10.42 31.90
CA PRO A 440 41.12 -9.63 30.90
C PRO A 440 39.99 -10.46 30.29
N THR A 441 38.90 -9.81 29.88
CA THR A 441 37.79 -10.41 29.14
C THR A 441 38.28 -10.94 27.78
N GLY A 442 38.85 -12.14 27.76
CA GLY A 442 39.21 -12.90 26.56
C GLY A 442 38.12 -13.90 26.23
N GLY A 443 37.75 -13.99 24.95
CA GLY A 443 36.90 -15.07 24.47
C GLY A 443 37.61 -16.43 24.54
N ILE A 444 36.98 -17.45 23.96
CA ILE A 444 37.49 -18.82 23.94
C ILE A 444 38.79 -18.85 23.11
N SER A 445 39.82 -19.55 23.60
CA SER A 445 41.08 -19.66 22.86
C SER A 445 40.85 -20.34 21.51
N ALA A 446 41.60 -19.96 20.47
CA ALA A 446 41.46 -20.56 19.14
C ALA A 446 41.67 -22.09 19.15
N SER A 447 42.51 -22.60 20.07
CA SER A 447 42.72 -24.04 20.29
C SER A 447 41.51 -24.75 20.88
N ASP A 448 40.73 -24.09 21.73
CA ASP A 448 39.51 -24.68 22.33
C ASP A 448 38.34 -24.63 21.35
N ILE A 449 38.22 -23.55 20.56
CA ILE A 449 37.23 -23.44 19.49
C ILE A 449 37.42 -24.58 18.47
N ALA A 450 38.66 -24.92 18.13
CA ALA A 450 38.97 -25.99 17.19
C ALA A 450 38.46 -27.37 17.62
N GLN A 451 38.21 -27.60 18.92
CA GLN A 451 37.73 -28.88 19.45
C GLN A 451 36.22 -29.10 19.21
N PHE A 452 35.46 -28.05 18.87
CA PHE A 452 34.05 -28.21 18.54
C PHE A 452 33.85 -28.97 17.23
N LYS A 453 32.85 -29.83 17.20
CA LYS A 453 32.56 -30.74 16.09
C LYS A 453 32.29 -29.95 14.80
N VAL A 454 32.93 -30.35 13.71
CA VAL A 454 32.64 -29.84 12.36
C VAL A 454 31.87 -30.91 11.60
N ILE A 455 30.73 -30.52 11.03
CA ILE A 455 29.90 -31.36 10.16
C ILE A 455 29.90 -30.79 8.73
N LEU A 456 29.66 -31.66 7.75
CA LEU A 456 29.40 -31.24 6.38
C LEU A 456 27.89 -31.09 6.19
N PHE A 457 27.44 -29.96 5.64
CA PHE A 457 26.04 -29.75 5.37
C PHE A 457 25.57 -30.67 4.24
N THR A 458 24.54 -31.48 4.52
CA THR A 458 23.83 -32.28 3.52
C THR A 458 22.39 -31.79 3.49
N PRO A 459 21.91 -31.19 2.39
CA PRO A 459 20.51 -30.81 2.26
C PRO A 459 19.66 -32.09 2.39
N SER A 460 18.86 -32.19 3.45
CA SER A 460 17.95 -33.32 3.66
C SER A 460 16.54 -32.85 3.42
N ALA A 461 15.81 -33.54 2.53
CA ALA A 461 14.46 -33.17 2.11
C ALA A 461 13.35 -33.35 3.19
N ALA A 462 13.71 -33.38 4.49
CA ALA A 462 12.80 -33.81 5.56
C ALA A 462 12.89 -33.05 6.90
N THR A 463 13.36 -31.81 6.96
CA THR A 463 13.34 -31.00 8.21
C THR A 463 12.98 -29.53 7.99
N ALA A 464 12.36 -28.90 8.98
CA ALA A 464 11.80 -27.54 8.96
C ALA A 464 12.83 -26.43 8.62
N PRO A 465 12.40 -25.28 8.04
CA PRO A 465 13.27 -24.29 7.36
C PRO A 465 14.18 -23.44 8.27
N THR A 466 14.37 -23.77 9.54
CA THR A 466 15.14 -22.94 10.49
C THR A 466 16.59 -23.38 10.69
N ASP A 467 17.00 -24.53 10.14
CA ASP A 467 18.35 -25.09 10.31
C ASP A 467 19.24 -24.98 9.04
N GLU A 468 18.77 -24.27 8.01
CA GLU A 468 19.48 -24.15 6.72
C GLU A 468 20.17 -22.79 6.51
N ILE A 469 20.11 -21.87 7.47
CA ILE A 469 20.72 -20.54 7.38
C ILE A 469 21.68 -20.33 8.55
N CYS A 470 22.85 -19.75 8.30
CA CYS A 470 23.76 -19.33 9.35
C CYS A 470 23.22 -18.09 10.08
N PRO A 471 22.94 -18.14 11.40
CA PRO A 471 22.38 -16.98 12.11
C PRO A 471 23.32 -15.78 12.28
N ILE A 472 24.61 -15.93 11.97
CA ILE A 472 25.60 -14.86 12.09
C ILE A 472 25.67 -14.03 10.80
N CYS A 473 25.75 -14.67 9.63
CA CYS A 473 25.83 -13.99 8.35
C CYS A 473 24.50 -13.93 7.59
N LEU A 474 23.48 -14.66 8.06
CA LEU A 474 22.15 -14.78 7.46
C LEU A 474 22.16 -15.36 6.04
N VAL A 475 23.20 -16.14 5.70
CA VAL A 475 23.35 -16.84 4.40
C VAL A 475 22.95 -18.30 4.55
N GLU A 476 22.25 -18.84 3.55
CA GLU A 476 21.89 -20.26 3.44
C GLU A 476 23.14 -21.14 3.34
N PHE A 477 23.09 -22.35 3.92
CA PHE A 477 24.19 -23.32 3.83
C PHE A 477 24.20 -23.99 2.45
N GLU A 478 25.37 -24.04 1.81
CA GLU A 478 25.54 -24.78 0.55
C GLU A 478 25.89 -26.25 0.82
N ALA A 479 25.51 -27.14 -0.11
CA ALA A 479 25.83 -28.56 0.00
C ALA A 479 27.34 -28.78 0.13
N GLN A 480 27.75 -29.61 1.10
CA GLN A 480 29.15 -29.89 1.47
C GLN A 480 29.90 -28.75 2.18
N GLU A 481 29.23 -27.67 2.60
CA GLU A 481 29.87 -26.65 3.45
C GLU A 481 30.21 -27.17 4.84
N ARG A 482 31.34 -26.68 5.39
CA ARG A 482 31.79 -27.03 6.74
C ARG A 482 31.11 -26.14 7.77
N LEU A 483 30.27 -26.75 8.60
CA LEU A 483 29.57 -26.10 9.70
C LEU A 483 30.16 -26.53 11.03
N ARG A 484 30.31 -25.59 11.96
CA ARG A 484 30.69 -25.89 13.34
C ARG A 484 29.43 -26.05 14.19
N GLN A 485 29.28 -27.22 14.79
CA GLN A 485 28.23 -27.57 15.73
C GLN A 485 28.72 -27.31 17.15
N LEU A 486 28.05 -26.40 17.87
CA LEU A 486 28.35 -26.12 19.27
C LEU A 486 27.76 -27.22 20.19
N PRO A 487 28.21 -27.36 21.45
CA PRO A 487 27.62 -28.30 22.43
C PRO A 487 26.11 -28.12 22.68
N CYS A 488 25.57 -26.94 22.36
CA CYS A 488 24.14 -26.65 22.39
C CYS A 488 23.38 -27.05 21.11
N GLN A 489 24.03 -27.77 20.19
CA GLN A 489 23.53 -28.28 18.91
C GLN A 489 23.20 -27.25 17.81
N HIS A 490 23.49 -25.95 18.03
CA HIS A 490 23.35 -24.93 16.99
C HIS A 490 24.50 -24.98 15.97
N HIS A 491 24.17 -24.70 14.70
CA HIS A 491 25.06 -24.77 13.55
C HIS A 491 25.40 -23.37 13.00
N PHE A 492 26.66 -23.17 12.62
CA PHE A 492 27.15 -21.92 12.01
C PHE A 492 28.28 -22.24 11.02
N HIS A 493 28.54 -21.34 10.06
CA HIS A 493 29.78 -21.42 9.28
C HIS A 493 30.98 -21.35 10.23
N VAL A 494 31.99 -22.20 10.00
CA VAL A 494 33.22 -22.26 10.82
C VAL A 494 33.84 -20.87 10.99
N ALA A 495 33.98 -20.10 9.91
CA ALA A 495 34.57 -18.77 9.97
C ALA A 495 33.75 -17.79 10.83
N CYS A 496 32.42 -17.80 10.69
CA CYS A 496 31.54 -16.88 11.40
C CYS A 496 31.54 -17.10 12.92
N ILE A 497 31.43 -18.36 13.35
CA ILE A 497 31.37 -18.66 14.79
C ILE A 497 32.74 -18.62 15.45
N ASP A 498 33.82 -18.91 14.73
CA ASP A 498 35.18 -18.82 15.28
C ASP A 498 35.53 -17.37 15.61
N GLU A 499 35.15 -16.42 14.74
CA GLU A 499 35.36 -14.98 15.02
C GLU A 499 34.49 -14.49 16.18
N TRP A 500 33.25 -14.97 16.28
CA TRP A 500 32.36 -14.64 17.39
C TRP A 500 32.90 -15.14 18.73
N LEU A 501 33.39 -16.39 18.79
CA LEU A 501 33.84 -17.03 20.02
C LEU A 501 35.20 -16.52 20.52
N GLN A 502 36.01 -15.93 19.65
CA GLN A 502 37.21 -15.20 20.07
C GLN A 502 36.89 -13.95 20.90
N ARG A 503 35.66 -13.41 20.79
CA ARG A 503 35.21 -12.21 21.51
C ARG A 503 34.14 -12.52 22.57
N ASN A 504 33.46 -13.67 22.48
CA ASN A 504 32.33 -14.02 23.33
C ASN A 504 32.41 -15.48 23.81
N LEU A 505 31.96 -15.75 25.03
CA LEU A 505 31.96 -17.11 25.61
C LEU A 505 30.62 -17.85 25.41
N THR A 506 29.65 -17.21 24.76
CA THR A 506 28.26 -17.69 24.67
C THR A 506 27.83 -17.96 23.22
N CYS A 507 26.96 -18.96 23.04
CA CYS A 507 26.29 -19.21 21.77
C CYS A 507 25.43 -17.99 21.33
N PRO A 508 25.54 -17.50 20.07
CA PRO A 508 24.71 -16.40 19.55
C PRO A 508 23.20 -16.66 19.60
N MET A 509 22.80 -17.92 19.44
CA MET A 509 21.39 -18.32 19.33
C MET A 509 20.71 -18.48 20.69
N CYS A 510 21.34 -19.19 21.62
CA CYS A 510 20.71 -19.53 22.90
C CYS A 510 21.37 -18.91 24.13
N LYS A 511 22.44 -18.11 23.95
CA LYS A 511 23.23 -17.46 25.00
C LYS A 511 23.84 -18.41 26.04
N ARG A 512 23.87 -19.72 25.78
CA ARG A 512 24.51 -20.71 26.65
C ARG A 512 26.02 -20.47 26.69
N ASP A 513 26.57 -20.39 27.89
CA ASP A 513 28.03 -20.31 28.14
C ASP A 513 28.69 -21.63 27.75
N LEU A 514 29.72 -21.57 26.91
CA LEU A 514 30.40 -22.71 26.33
C LEU A 514 31.66 -23.10 27.13
N THR A 515 32.06 -22.30 28.12
CA THR A 515 33.21 -22.61 29.00
C THR A 515 32.89 -23.73 30.01
N LEU A 516 31.61 -24.03 30.22
CA LEU A 516 31.14 -25.00 31.22
C LEU A 516 31.01 -26.45 30.71
N THR A 517 31.34 -26.72 29.44
CA THR A 517 31.06 -28.02 28.79
C THR A 517 32.27 -28.90 28.49
N ALA A 518 33.45 -28.60 29.03
CA ALA A 518 34.59 -29.51 29.01
C ALA A 518 34.46 -30.62 30.09
N SER A 519 33.53 -31.56 29.92
CA SER A 519 33.63 -32.89 30.53
C SER A 519 32.83 -33.93 29.73
N PRO A 520 33.35 -35.15 29.49
CA PRO A 520 32.66 -36.19 28.73
C PRO A 520 31.48 -36.82 29.50
N PRO A 521 30.60 -37.55 28.80
CA PRO A 521 29.27 -37.92 29.29
C PRO A 521 29.34 -39.11 30.27
N GLN A 522 28.65 -39.01 31.41
CA GLN A 522 28.24 -40.20 32.16
C GLN A 522 26.78 -40.54 31.87
N ALA A 523 26.60 -41.79 31.47
CA ALA A 523 25.33 -42.37 31.12
C ALA A 523 24.55 -42.83 32.36
N SER A 524 23.22 -42.77 32.19
CA SER A 524 22.22 -43.74 32.64
C SER A 524 21.74 -43.77 34.10
N VAL A 525 20.39 -43.83 34.21
CA VAL A 525 19.57 -44.75 35.03
C VAL A 525 18.53 -44.04 35.92
N THR A 526 17.28 -44.08 35.42
CA THR A 526 15.95 -44.29 36.04
C THR A 526 15.56 -43.72 37.42
N ASP A 527 14.44 -42.98 37.44
CA ASP A 527 13.23 -42.94 38.32
C ASP A 527 13.20 -43.70 39.67
N PRO A 528 12.25 -43.43 40.62
CA PRO A 528 11.20 -42.39 40.73
C PRO A 528 11.12 -41.73 42.15
N VAL A 529 10.12 -40.85 42.42
CA VAL A 529 9.19 -40.89 43.59
C VAL A 529 8.38 -39.58 43.76
N GLN A 530 7.11 -39.78 44.09
CA GLN A 530 5.99 -38.86 44.33
C GLN A 530 6.05 -38.09 45.67
N SER A 531 5.29 -36.98 45.76
CA SER A 531 4.24 -36.70 46.78
C SER A 531 3.69 -35.28 46.57
N ASN A 532 2.42 -35.12 46.16
CA ASN A 532 1.17 -35.07 46.92
C ASN A 532 0.87 -33.75 47.67
N ALA A 533 -0.16 -33.03 47.20
CA ALA A 533 -1.11 -32.23 47.99
C ALA A 533 -2.45 -32.21 47.22
N VAL A 534 -3.40 -33.11 47.54
CA VAL A 534 -4.62 -32.91 48.35
C VAL A 534 -5.70 -32.02 47.70
N VAL A 535 -6.82 -32.70 47.38
CA VAL A 535 -8.18 -32.30 46.91
C VAL A 535 -9.09 -32.34 48.18
N PRO A 536 -10.32 -31.74 48.33
CA PRO A 536 -11.48 -32.03 47.48
C PRO A 536 -12.65 -30.97 47.51
N PRO A 537 -13.94 -31.31 47.22
CA PRO A 537 -14.64 -30.86 46.00
C PRO A 537 -16.02 -30.20 46.27
N TYR A 538 -16.72 -29.68 45.26
CA TYR A 538 -18.19 -29.62 45.24
C TYR A 538 -18.71 -29.58 43.79
N GLY A 539 -19.73 -30.41 43.51
CA GLY A 539 -20.30 -30.65 42.17
C GLY A 539 -21.57 -29.84 41.84
N PRO A 540 -22.61 -30.43 41.19
CA PRO A 540 -23.17 -29.92 39.93
C PRO A 540 -24.68 -29.58 39.96
N SER A 541 -25.22 -28.99 38.87
CA SER A 541 -26.65 -29.08 38.43
C SER A 541 -26.83 -28.38 37.06
N ASN A 542 -27.30 -29.06 36.00
CA ASN A 542 -28.70 -29.21 35.50
C ASN A 542 -29.42 -27.87 35.26
N GLY A 543 -30.14 -27.55 34.18
CA GLY A 543 -30.62 -28.25 32.98
C GLY A 543 -31.87 -27.50 32.43
N THR A 544 -32.19 -27.61 31.13
CA THR A 544 -33.52 -27.36 30.45
C THR A 544 -33.30 -27.53 28.91
N VAL A 545 -33.66 -28.63 28.22
CA VAL A 545 -34.96 -29.16 27.68
C VAL A 545 -35.62 -28.23 26.63
N SER A 546 -35.37 -28.40 25.30
CA SER A 546 -36.14 -29.11 24.22
C SER A 546 -37.35 -28.32 23.63
N PRO A 547 -37.95 -28.61 22.43
CA PRO A 547 -37.81 -29.78 21.53
C PRO A 547 -37.80 -29.56 19.98
N GLU A 548 -37.27 -30.56 19.27
CA GLU A 548 -37.78 -31.31 18.08
C GLU A 548 -38.58 -30.64 16.93
N LEU A 549 -38.18 -30.90 15.67
CA LEU A 549 -39.06 -30.81 14.49
C LEU A 549 -38.83 -31.97 13.51
N ARG A 550 -39.92 -32.71 13.27
CA ARG A 550 -40.04 -33.85 12.35
C ARG A 550 -40.07 -33.42 10.88
N ARG A 551 -39.59 -34.33 10.02
CA ARG A 551 -39.88 -34.41 8.59
C ARG A 551 -41.37 -34.70 8.32
N PRO A 552 -41.83 -34.47 7.09
CA PRO A 552 -42.65 -35.49 6.41
C PRO A 552 -42.19 -35.82 4.98
N VAL A 553 -42.63 -37.01 4.56
CA VAL A 553 -42.51 -37.67 3.25
C VAL A 553 -43.80 -37.43 2.44
N ALA A 554 -43.65 -37.50 1.11
CA ALA A 554 -44.63 -37.49 0.01
C ALA A 554 -46.11 -37.85 0.29
N VAL A 555 -47.02 -37.13 -0.39
CA VAL A 555 -47.81 -37.57 -1.57
C VAL A 555 -48.02 -36.36 -2.47
#